data_AF-A0A9N9FRJ6-F1
#
_entry.id   AF-A0A9N9FRJ6-F1
#
_cell.length_a   1.000
_cell.length_b   1.000
_cell.length_c   1.000
_cell.angle_alpha   90.00
_cell.angle_beta   90.00
_cell.angle_gamma   90.00
#
_symmetry.space_group_name_H-M   'P 1'
#
loop_
_entity.id
_entity.type
_entity.pdbx_description
1 polymer ?
#
loop_
_entity_poly.entity_id
_entity_poly.type
_entity_poly.pdbx_seq_one_letter_code
_entity_poly.pdbx_strand_id
1 'polypeptide(L)'
;MYSNVKNFLLIISSIYLANFIQLALSQCGCALPISPASNVVKVTAPDGIIIRSLPCINGSRSGSLSNGETFSPNSDCAGESINGFYVWLSVSNPDGFVWAGETDYPT
;
A
#
# COMPACT_ATOMS: atom_id res chain seq x y z
N MET A 1 42.13 -23.47 -2.83
CA MET A 1 41.23 -23.08 -1.72
C MET A 1 40.53 -21.73 -1.99
N TYR A 2 39.89 -21.53 -3.14
CA TYR A 2 39.27 -20.22 -3.51
C TYR A 2 37.87 -20.32 -4.15
N SER A 3 37.25 -21.52 -4.10
CA SER A 3 35.93 -21.77 -4.71
C SER A 3 34.79 -21.76 -3.68
N ASN A 4 35.06 -22.14 -2.42
CA ASN A 4 34.03 -22.22 -1.37
C ASN A 4 33.54 -20.87 -0.82
N VAL A 5 34.36 -19.81 -0.91
CA VAL A 5 34.00 -18.49 -0.35
C VAL A 5 33.01 -17.74 -1.25
N LYS A 6 33.09 -17.92 -2.57
CA LYS A 6 32.16 -17.30 -3.54
C LYS A 6 30.74 -17.87 -3.41
N ASN A 7 30.60 -19.19 -3.27
CA ASN A 7 29.30 -19.82 -3.04
C ASN A 7 28.68 -19.39 -1.70
N PHE A 8 29.48 -19.25 -0.64
CA PHE A 8 28.97 -18.85 0.67
C PHE A 8 28.47 -17.39 0.69
N LEU A 9 29.17 -16.47 0.02
CA LEU A 9 28.73 -15.07 -0.14
C LEU A 9 27.47 -14.94 -1.02
N LEU A 10 27.35 -15.76 -2.07
CA LEU A 10 26.14 -15.82 -2.90
C LEU A 10 24.93 -16.34 -2.11
N ILE A 11 25.12 -17.36 -1.27
CA ILE A 11 24.05 -17.93 -0.43
C ILE A 11 23.59 -16.93 0.64
N ILE A 12 24.52 -16.25 1.31
CA ILE A 12 24.19 -15.21 2.31
C ILE A 12 23.44 -14.06 1.65
N SER A 13 23.93 -13.55 0.51
CA SER A 13 23.25 -12.50 -0.26
C SER A 13 21.81 -12.88 -0.66
N SER A 14 21.62 -14.15 -1.07
CA SER A 14 20.31 -14.67 -1.48
C SER A 14 19.32 -14.80 -0.31
N ILE A 15 19.81 -15.17 0.89
CA ILE A 15 18.97 -15.29 2.10
C ILE A 15 18.55 -13.92 2.64
N TYR A 16 19.43 -12.91 2.59
CA TYR A 16 19.07 -11.53 2.95
C TYR A 16 18.03 -10.95 1.98
N LEU A 17 18.15 -11.23 0.68
CA LEU A 17 17.19 -10.76 -0.32
C LEU A 17 15.80 -11.39 -0.11
N ALA A 18 15.74 -12.70 0.18
CA ALA A 18 14.48 -13.40 0.42
C ALA A 18 13.73 -12.89 1.67
N ASN A 19 14.45 -12.60 2.76
CA ASN A 19 13.85 -12.06 3.98
C ASN A 19 13.33 -10.62 3.80
N PHE A 20 14.03 -9.78 3.03
CA PHE A 20 13.58 -8.42 2.74
C PHE A 20 12.30 -8.41 1.87
N ILE A 21 12.21 -9.34 0.92
CA ILE A 21 11.02 -9.51 0.06
C ILE A 21 9.81 -9.97 0.89
N GLN A 22 9.99 -10.87 1.87
CA GLN A 22 8.89 -11.32 2.75
C GLN A 22 8.35 -10.21 3.65
N LEU A 23 9.20 -9.33 4.17
CA LEU A 23 8.77 -8.16 4.95
C LEU A 23 8.01 -7.14 4.10
N ALA A 24 8.47 -6.85 2.89
CA ALA A 24 7.78 -5.93 1.97
C ALA A 24 6.42 -6.47 1.49
N LEU A 25 6.31 -7.78 1.21
CA LEU A 25 5.04 -8.40 0.82
C LEU A 25 4.06 -8.53 1.99
N SER A 26 4.55 -8.66 3.23
CA SER A 26 3.70 -8.75 4.42
C SER A 26 2.89 -7.47 4.70
N GLN A 27 3.31 -6.33 4.15
CA GLN A 27 2.67 -5.03 4.35
C GLN A 27 1.67 -4.66 3.22
N CYS A 28 1.65 -5.44 2.15
CA CYS A 28 0.69 -5.28 1.04
C CYS A 28 -0.62 -6.04 1.26
N GLY A 29 -0.85 -6.56 2.46
CA GLY A 29 -2.07 -7.23 2.85
C GLY A 29 -3.02 -6.30 3.59
N CYS A 30 -4.31 -6.62 3.55
CA CYS A 30 -5.28 -5.97 4.42
C CYS A 30 -5.37 -6.72 5.74
N ALA A 31 -4.85 -6.15 6.83
CA ALA A 31 -4.83 -6.84 8.11
C ALA A 31 -6.26 -7.11 8.63
N LEU A 32 -7.18 -6.15 8.47
CA LEU A 32 -8.62 -6.31 8.72
C LEU A 32 -9.40 -5.25 7.94
N PRO A 33 -10.44 -5.63 7.15
CA PRO A 33 -11.39 -4.66 6.63
C PRO A 33 -12.29 -4.19 7.78
N ILE A 34 -12.33 -2.88 8.02
CA ILE A 34 -13.26 -2.24 8.95
C ILE A 34 -14.25 -1.38 8.17
N SER A 35 -15.46 -1.17 8.70
CA SER A 35 -16.40 -0.23 8.08
C SER A 35 -15.77 1.17 8.06
N PRO A 36 -15.93 1.92 6.96
CA PRO A 36 -15.32 3.23 6.86
C PRO A 36 -15.99 4.19 7.84
N ALA A 37 -15.18 5.01 8.50
CA ALA A 37 -15.60 6.08 9.39
C ALA A 37 -16.32 7.22 8.66
N SER A 38 -16.15 7.35 7.33
CA SER A 38 -16.86 8.33 6.49
C SER A 38 -17.48 7.70 5.25
N ASN A 39 -18.68 8.17 4.89
CA ASN A 39 -19.40 7.78 3.67
C ASN A 39 -18.90 8.52 2.43
N VAL A 40 -18.23 9.66 2.58
CA VAL A 40 -17.69 10.45 1.45
C VAL A 40 -16.33 11.02 1.86
N VAL A 41 -15.35 10.88 0.98
CA VAL A 41 -13.96 11.27 1.16
C VAL A 41 -13.53 12.07 -0.05
N LYS A 42 -12.78 13.15 0.17
CA LYS A 42 -12.22 14.02 -0.85
C LYS A 42 -10.71 13.86 -0.94
N VAL A 43 -10.19 13.79 -2.16
CA VAL A 43 -8.74 13.79 -2.42
C VAL A 43 -8.17 15.19 -2.17
N THR A 44 -7.14 15.27 -1.33
CA THR A 44 -6.46 16.53 -0.96
C THR A 44 -5.06 16.65 -1.56
N ALA A 45 -4.49 15.56 -2.09
CA ALA A 45 -3.22 15.58 -2.80
C ALA A 45 -3.26 16.49 -4.04
N PRO A 46 -2.24 17.36 -4.25
CA PRO A 46 -2.23 18.34 -5.34
C PRO A 46 -2.25 17.69 -6.73
N ASP A 47 -1.55 16.56 -6.89
CA ASP A 47 -1.42 15.82 -8.16
C ASP A 47 -2.45 14.68 -8.30
N GLY A 48 -3.44 14.62 -7.39
CA GLY A 48 -4.33 13.49 -7.24
C GLY A 48 -3.66 12.31 -6.53
N ILE A 49 -4.35 11.18 -6.49
CA ILE A 49 -3.89 9.95 -5.83
C ILE A 49 -4.04 8.74 -6.74
N ILE A 50 -3.12 7.79 -6.60
CA ILE A 50 -3.14 6.52 -7.33
C ILE A 50 -4.01 5.51 -6.59
N ILE A 51 -4.93 4.87 -7.33
CA ILE A 51 -5.63 3.69 -6.83
C ILE A 51 -4.72 2.48 -7.09
N ARG A 52 -4.42 1.73 -6.04
CA ARG A 52 -3.49 0.60 -6.07
C ARG A 52 -4.22 -0.72 -5.91
N SER A 53 -3.74 -1.77 -6.55
CA SER A 53 -4.32 -3.12 -6.46
C SER A 53 -4.17 -3.75 -5.07
N LEU A 54 -3.23 -3.25 -4.27
CA LEU A 54 -2.94 -3.68 -2.91
C LEU A 54 -2.70 -2.42 -2.04
N PRO A 55 -2.99 -2.47 -0.73
CA PRO A 55 -2.82 -1.35 0.20
C PRO A 55 -1.34 -1.11 0.57
N CYS A 56 -0.51 -0.86 -0.44
CA CYS A 56 0.93 -0.57 -0.32
C CYS A 56 1.44 0.18 -1.55
N ILE A 57 2.53 0.94 -1.44
CA ILE A 57 3.13 1.75 -2.51
C ILE A 57 3.65 0.92 -3.68
N ASN A 58 3.95 -0.35 -3.45
CA ASN A 58 4.40 -1.29 -4.48
C ASN A 58 3.23 -2.03 -5.15
N GLY A 59 1.99 -1.82 -4.68
CA GLY A 59 0.80 -2.29 -5.36
C GLY A 59 0.68 -1.67 -6.76
N SER A 60 0.34 -2.51 -7.74
CA SER A 60 0.14 -2.10 -9.13
C SER A 60 -0.91 -0.99 -9.23
N ARG A 61 -0.76 -0.08 -10.19
CA ARG A 61 -1.75 0.96 -10.45
C ARG A 61 -3.00 0.35 -11.06
N SER A 62 -4.14 0.44 -10.36
CA SER A 62 -5.47 0.12 -10.88
C SER A 62 -6.15 1.34 -11.52
N GLY A 63 -5.77 2.55 -11.10
CA GLY A 63 -6.35 3.80 -11.59
C GLY A 63 -5.79 5.03 -10.89
N SER A 64 -6.56 6.12 -10.89
CA SER A 64 -6.24 7.34 -10.17
C SER A 64 -7.50 8.17 -9.94
N LEU A 65 -7.45 9.00 -8.91
CA LEU A 65 -8.42 10.05 -8.62
C LEU A 65 -7.72 11.41 -8.69
N SER A 66 -8.38 12.41 -9.27
CA SER A 66 -7.85 13.76 -9.37
C SER A 66 -8.01 14.53 -8.05
N ASN A 67 -7.22 15.59 -7.87
CA ASN A 67 -7.40 16.51 -6.75
C ASN A 67 -8.85 17.04 -6.68
N GLY A 68 -9.44 16.96 -5.49
CA GLY A 68 -10.77 17.46 -5.22
C GLY A 68 -11.90 16.52 -5.63
N GLU A 69 -11.60 15.39 -6.30
CA GLU A 69 -12.58 14.34 -6.52
C GLU A 69 -13.03 13.73 -5.19
N THR A 70 -14.31 13.36 -5.16
CA THR A 70 -14.93 12.73 -4.00
C THR A 70 -15.33 11.30 -4.31
N PHE A 71 -15.12 10.39 -3.37
CA PHE A 71 -15.52 8.99 -3.48
C PHE A 71 -16.07 8.46 -2.16
N SER A 72 -16.79 7.35 -2.23
CA SER A 72 -17.31 6.64 -1.06
C SER A 72 -16.51 5.35 -0.88
N PRO A 73 -15.65 5.26 0.14
CA PRO A 73 -14.91 4.04 0.40
C PRO A 73 -15.85 2.91 0.82
N ASN A 74 -15.52 1.67 0.44
CA ASN A 74 -16.30 0.49 0.83
C ASN A 74 -15.91 -0.01 2.24
N SER A 75 -14.65 0.18 2.63
CA SER A 75 -14.05 -0.26 3.88
C SER A 75 -12.69 0.39 4.08
N ASP A 76 -12.22 0.46 5.32
CA ASP A 76 -10.83 0.79 5.62
C ASP A 76 -10.02 -0.48 5.81
N CYS A 77 -8.73 -0.31 5.59
CA CYS A 77 -7.77 -1.37 5.54
C CYS A 77 -6.49 -0.91 6.21
N ALA A 78 -6.04 -1.67 7.21
CA ALA A 78 -4.70 -1.48 7.75
C ALA A 78 -3.68 -2.16 6.82
N GLY A 79 -2.90 -1.34 6.10
CA GLY A 79 -1.90 -1.76 5.13
C GLY A 79 -0.51 -1.18 5.41
N GLU A 80 0.27 -0.91 4.37
CA GLU A 80 1.59 -0.30 4.51
C GLU A 80 1.50 1.08 5.19
N SER A 81 2.38 1.31 6.17
CA SER A 81 2.46 2.60 6.84
C SER A 81 3.32 3.56 6.03
N ILE A 82 2.73 4.67 5.60
CA ILE A 82 3.43 5.77 4.93
C ILE A 82 3.49 6.92 5.94
N ASN A 83 4.69 7.37 6.30
CA ASN A 83 4.92 8.44 7.29
C ASN A 83 4.16 8.23 8.62
N GLY A 84 4.02 6.98 9.07
CA GLY A 84 3.33 6.63 10.32
C GLY A 84 1.82 6.44 10.20
N PHE A 85 1.23 6.64 9.01
CA PHE A 85 -0.19 6.46 8.76
C PHE A 85 -0.46 5.25 7.87
N TYR A 86 -1.24 4.30 8.39
CA TYR A 86 -1.40 2.95 7.81
C TYR A 86 -2.80 2.67 7.26
N VAL A 87 -3.69 3.66 7.22
CA VAL A 87 -5.06 3.48 6.73
C VAL A 87 -5.09 3.61 5.21
N TRP A 88 -5.67 2.60 4.58
CA TRP A 88 -5.98 2.54 3.16
C TRP A 88 -7.48 2.34 2.98
N LEU A 89 -8.07 3.00 2.00
CA LEU A 89 -9.49 3.01 1.73
C LEU A 89 -9.77 2.15 0.51
N SER A 90 -10.56 1.08 0.66
CA SER A 90 -10.98 0.28 -0.49
C SER A 90 -12.00 1.04 -1.33
N VAL A 91 -11.81 1.08 -2.63
CA VAL A 91 -12.70 1.74 -3.59
C VAL A 91 -13.13 0.77 -4.66
N SER A 92 -14.31 1.00 -5.24
CA SER A 92 -14.81 0.25 -6.39
C SER A 92 -14.96 1.18 -7.58
N ASN A 93 -14.50 0.74 -8.75
CA ASN A 93 -14.50 1.45 -10.04
C ASN A 93 -13.46 2.60 -10.16
N PRO A 94 -12.19 2.26 -10.42
CA PRO A 94 -11.62 0.91 -10.48
C PRO A 94 -11.43 0.31 -9.08
N ASP A 95 -11.45 -1.02 -9.01
CA ASP A 95 -11.24 -1.75 -7.76
C ASP A 95 -9.79 -1.58 -7.25
N GLY A 96 -9.66 -1.32 -5.95
CA GLY A 96 -8.36 -1.17 -5.31
C GLY A 96 -8.39 -0.36 -4.02
N PHE A 97 -7.25 0.24 -3.69
CA PHE A 97 -6.98 0.90 -2.43
C PHE A 97 -6.35 2.27 -2.65
N VAL A 98 -6.82 3.25 -1.88
CA VAL A 98 -6.33 4.64 -1.85
C VAL A 98 -5.74 4.88 -0.46
N TRP A 99 -4.52 5.41 -0.37
CA TRP A 99 -3.95 5.77 0.94
C TRP A 99 -4.70 6.97 1.54
N ALA A 100 -5.25 6.83 2.75
CA ALA A 100 -6.10 7.87 3.34
C ALA A 100 -5.31 9.15 3.73
N GLY A 101 -3.98 9.09 3.85
CA GLY A 101 -3.16 10.24 4.23
C GLY A 101 -3.12 11.37 3.19
N GLU A 102 -3.60 11.12 1.98
CA GLU A 102 -3.73 12.11 0.88
C GLU A 102 -5.21 12.51 0.62
N THR A 103 -6.04 12.31 1.64
CA THR A 103 -7.47 12.64 1.60
C THR A 103 -7.87 13.47 2.82
N ASP A 104 -9.14 13.86 2.91
CA ASP A 104 -9.73 14.45 4.12
C ASP A 104 -10.31 13.39 5.08
N TYR A 105 -9.97 12.11 4.88
CA TYR A 105 -10.41 11.02 5.74
C TYR A 105 -9.96 11.26 7.19
N PRO A 106 -10.84 11.07 8.19
CA PRO A 106 -10.49 11.26 9.59
C PRO A 106 -9.37 10.31 10.00
N THR A 107 -8.30 10.87 10.56
CA THR A 107 -7.10 10.15 10.99
C THR A 107 -7.06 9.90 12.49
#